data_AF-A0A2A2H7T4-F1
#
_entry.id   AF-A0A2A2H7T4-F1
#
_cell.length_a   1.000
_cell.length_b   1.000
_cell.length_c   1.000
_cell.angle_alpha   90.00
_cell.angle_beta   90.00
_cell.angle_gamma   90.00
#
_symmetry.space_group_name_H-M   'P 1'
#
loop_
_entity.id
_entity.type
_entity.pdbx_description
1 polymer ?
#
loop_
_entity_poly.entity_id
_entity_poly.type
_entity_poly.pdbx_seq_one_letter_code
_entity_poly.pdbx_strand_id
1 'polypeptide(L)' 'MNIQEALNIFNLSGELTEKNIKTTYKKLALKYHPDRNPLGNELMKAVNNAFDFLMANIDKINYS' A
#
# COMPACT_ATOMS: atom_id res chain seq x y z
N MET A 1 9.80 6.74 2.36
CA MET A 1 8.39 6.76 2.77
C MET A 1 8.30 6.53 4.27
N ASN A 2 7.34 7.15 4.94
CA ASN A 2 7.04 6.95 6.37
C ASN A 2 5.71 6.16 6.59
N ILE A 3 5.40 5.81 7.83
CA ILE A 3 4.20 5.03 8.19
C ILE A 3 2.92 5.73 7.71
N GLN A 4 2.77 7.03 7.98
CA GLN A 4 1.58 7.78 7.61
C GLN A 4 1.39 7.84 6.09
N GLU A 5 2.46 8.06 5.32
CA GLU A 5 2.42 8.04 3.85
C GLU A 5 1.95 6.69 3.32
N ALA A 6 2.50 5.58 3.85
CA ALA A 6 2.14 4.23 3.42
C ALA A 6 0.68 3.90 3.75
N LEU A 7 0.23 4.22 4.97
CA LEU A 7 -1.16 4.08 5.41
C LEU A 7 -2.13 4.90 4.55
N ASN A 8 -1.75 6.13 4.18
CA ASN A 8 -2.56 6.99 3.34
C ASN A 8 -2.71 6.44 1.91
N ILE A 9 -1.63 5.92 1.31
CA ILE A 9 -1.69 5.29 -0.03
C ILE A 9 -2.64 4.08 0.00
N PHE A 10 -2.60 3.30 1.08
CA PHE A 10 -3.45 2.12 1.24
C PHE A 10 -4.85 2.45 1.80
N ASN A 11 -5.07 3.70 2.23
CA ASN A 11 -6.26 4.12 2.97
C ASN A 11 -6.61 3.12 4.09
N LEU A 12 -5.58 2.73 4.86
CA LEU A 12 -5.70 1.81 6.00
C LEU A 12 -5.47 2.58 7.31
N SER A 13 -6.09 2.09 8.37
CA SER A 13 -5.94 2.61 9.73
C SER A 13 -6.25 1.50 10.74
N GLY A 14 -5.81 1.69 11.99
CA GLY A 14 -5.96 0.70 13.05
C GLY A 14 -5.04 -0.51 12.88
N GLU A 15 -5.44 -1.64 13.44
CA GLU A 15 -4.68 -2.89 13.38
C GLU A 15 -4.54 -3.38 11.93
N LEU A 16 -3.31 -3.47 11.47
CA LEU A 16 -2.95 -4.02 10.17
C LEU A 16 -2.83 -5.53 10.25
N THR A 17 -3.45 -6.21 9.28
CA THR A 17 -3.19 -7.62 9.01
C THR A 17 -2.59 -7.76 7.62
N GLU A 18 -1.74 -8.77 7.42
CA GLU A 18 -1.21 -9.09 6.08
C GLU A 18 -2.32 -9.28 5.05
N LYS A 19 -3.43 -9.90 5.46
CA LYS A 19 -4.60 -10.12 4.61
C LYS A 19 -5.18 -8.81 4.12
N ASN A 20 -5.33 -7.81 4.99
CA ASN A 20 -5.86 -6.51 4.63
C ASN A 20 -4.91 -5.79 3.66
N ILE A 21 -3.61 -5.78 3.95
CA ILE A 21 -2.59 -5.17 3.08
C ILE A 21 -2.60 -5.83 1.69
N LYS A 22 -2.52 -7.17 1.62
CA LYS A 22 -2.53 -7.92 0.34
C LYS A 22 -3.83 -7.71 -0.45
N THR A 23 -4.97 -7.60 0.23
CA THR A 23 -6.28 -7.37 -0.42
C THR A 23 -6.35 -5.95 -1.00
N THR A 24 -5.92 -4.95 -0.24
CA THR A 24 -5.88 -3.56 -0.69
C THR A 24 -4.88 -3.38 -1.84
N TYR A 25 -3.69 -3.99 -1.75
CA TYR A 25 -2.70 -3.97 -2.83
C TYR A 25 -3.28 -4.45 -4.15
N LYS A 26 -3.98 -5.60 -4.17
CA LYS A 26 -4.62 -6.12 -5.39
C LYS A 26 -5.64 -5.13 -5.98
N LYS A 27 -6.42 -4.45 -5.14
CA LYS A 27 -7.39 -3.44 -5.59
C LYS A 27 -6.69 -2.23 -6.20
N LEU A 28 -5.65 -1.72 -5.55
CA LEU A 28 -4.88 -0.57 -6.04
C LEU A 28 -4.12 -0.92 -7.32
N ALA A 29 -3.55 -2.12 -7.42
CA ALA A 29 -2.84 -2.58 -8.60
C ALA A 29 -3.74 -2.67 -9.84
N LEU A 30 -4.96 -3.17 -9.67
CA LEU A 30 -5.96 -3.18 -10.74
C LEU A 30 -6.42 -1.76 -11.13
N LYS A 31 -6.54 -0.85 -10.16
CA LYS A 31 -6.96 0.54 -10.37
C LYS A 31 -5.89 1.39 -11.06
N TYR A 32 -4.62 1.15 -10.75
CA TYR A 32 -3.50 1.97 -11.19
C TYR A 32 -2.60 1.26 -12.21
N HIS A 33 -3.05 0.14 -12.78
CA HIS A 33 -2.30 -0.58 -13.80
C HIS A 33 -1.91 0.35 -14.98
N PRO A 34 -0.64 0.35 -15.43
CA PRO A 34 -0.16 1.24 -16.49
C PRO A 34 -0.94 1.10 -17.80
N ASP A 35 -1.38 -0.10 -18.16
CA ASP A 35 -2.19 -0.32 -19.38
C ASP A 35 -3.53 0.42 -19.39
N ARG A 36 -4.05 0.83 -18.23
CA ARG A 36 -5.36 1.47 -18.09
C ARG A 36 -5.29 2.90 -17.58
N ASN A 37 -4.09 3.34 -17.17
CA ASN A 37 -3.88 4.64 -16.55
C ASN A 37 -2.57 5.26 -17.07
N PRO A 38 -2.62 6.44 -17.72
CA PRO A 38 -1.42 7.12 -18.21
C PRO A 38 -0.39 7.44 -17.12
N LEU A 39 -0.83 7.61 -15.87
CA LEU A 39 0.02 7.80 -14.69
C LEU A 39 0.32 6.49 -13.95
N GLY A 40 -0.11 5.35 -14.49
CA GLY A 40 -0.10 4.06 -13.81
C GLY A 40 1.30 3.58 -13.44
N ASN A 41 2.34 3.93 -14.21
CA ASN A 41 3.72 3.62 -13.84
C ASN A 41 4.15 4.30 -12.53
N GLU A 42 3.88 5.60 -12.39
CA GLU A 42 4.23 6.36 -11.18
C GLU A 42 3.37 5.91 -9.99
N LEU A 43 2.07 5.72 -10.21
CA LEU A 43 1.14 5.28 -9.17
C LEU A 43 1.45 3.86 -8.70
N MET A 44 1.78 2.92 -9.61
CA MET A 44 2.19 1.57 -9.22
C MET A 44 3.50 1.56 -8.45
N LYS A 45 4.46 2.43 -8.80
CA LYS A 45 5.69 2.56 -8.02
C LYS A 45 5.39 3.00 -6.58
N ALA A 46 4.48 3.95 -6.39
CA ALA A 46 4.04 4.37 -5.06
C ALA A 46 3.32 3.24 -4.28
N VAL A 47 2.44 2.51 -4.96
CA VAL A 47 1.70 1.36 -4.38
C VAL A 47 2.66 0.23 -3.97
N ASN A 48 3.63 -0.12 -4.81
CA ASN A 48 4.63 -1.16 -4.52
C ASN A 48 5.49 -0.75 -3.31
N ASN A 49 6.00 0.48 -3.31
CA ASN A 49 6.78 0.99 -2.18
C ASN A 49 5.98 0.97 -0.87
N ALA A 50 4.70 1.33 -0.91
CA ALA A 50 3.82 1.28 0.27
C ALA A 50 3.53 -0.17 0.71
N PHE A 51 3.31 -1.08 -0.23
CA PHE A 51 3.12 -2.49 0.07
C PHE A 51 4.32 -3.07 0.82
N ASP A 52 5.53 -2.91 0.26
CA ASP A 52 6.76 -3.45 0.83
C ASP A 52 7.03 -2.85 2.21
N PHE A 53 6.83 -1.54 2.35
CA PHE A 53 7.00 -0.84 3.63
C PHE A 53 6.03 -1.35 4.69
N LEU A 54 4.73 -1.44 4.38
CA LEU A 54 3.72 -1.93 5.34
C LEU A 54 4.02 -3.38 5.74
N MET A 55 4.29 -4.26 4.78
CA MET A 55 4.61 -5.67 5.04
C MET A 55 5.84 -5.83 5.93
N ALA A 56 6.88 -5.02 5.74
CA ALA A 56 8.10 -5.07 6.55
C ALA A 56 7.93 -4.48 7.97
N ASN A 57 6.86 -3.71 8.22
CA ASN A 57 6.68 -2.95 9.47
C ASN A 57 5.36 -3.25 10.19
N ILE A 58 4.61 -4.29 9.83
CA ILE A 58 3.29 -4.62 10.44
C ILE A 58 3.37 -4.59 11.96
N ASP A 59 4.31 -5.33 12.55
CA ASP A 59 4.44 -5.42 14.01
C ASP A 59 4.72 -4.04 14.60
N LYS A 60 5.66 -3.29 14.02
CA LYS A 60 6.01 -1.95 14.50
C LYS A 60 4.81 -1.00 14.43
N ILE A 61 3.99 -1.07 13.39
CA ILE A 61 2.83 -0.18 13.21
C ILE A 61 1.70 -0.55 14.17
N ASN A 62 1.49 -1.83 14.45
CA ASN A 62 0.44 -2.29 15.37
C ASN A 62 0.78 -2.02 16.84
N TYR A 63 2.07 -1.94 17.17
CA TYR A 63 2.56 -1.73 18.55
C TYR A 63 3.18 -0.34 18.77
N SER A 64 3.05 0.60 17.81
CA SER A 64 3.45 2.02 17.95
C SER A 64 2.32 2.88 18.50
#